data_AF-A0A4Y7SGP9-F1
#
_entry.id   AF-A0A4Y7SGP9-F1
#
_cell.length_a   1.000
_cell.length_b   1.000
_cell.length_c   1.000
_cell.angle_alpha   90.00
_cell.angle_beta   90.00
_cell.angle_gamma   90.00
#
_symmetry.space_group_name_H-M   'P 1'
#
loop_
_entity.id
_entity.type
_entity.pdbx_description
1 polymer ?
#
loop_
_entity_poly.entity_id
_entity_poly.type
_entity_poly.pdbx_seq_one_letter_code
_entity_poly.pdbx_strand_id
1 'polypeptide(L)'
;MPKGPIWDARRNRQLGKDREYHAVIDVRDLKVHAQLRRRWNEAFSSDPLKDYQETLTKRTQELCEHLEGQCKNAASGVAVVDLAKWISFFAFDFMGDMAFGGGFELMRDQDAQGIWEGMEKGLTNQSIIQHALWVAVMFQSIPFFSSGMRKVCSLRHGPSQTAYRNTSENQGPVLSLIRIERRSDEPELV
;
A
#
# COMPACT_ATOMS: atom_id res chain seq x y z
N MET A 1 -21.47 12.85 -7.19
CA MET A 1 -21.80 13.45 -5.88
C MET A 1 -20.57 14.18 -5.35
N PRO A 2 -20.71 15.42 -4.84
CA PRO A 2 -19.59 16.13 -4.26
C PRO A 2 -19.08 15.39 -3.02
N LYS A 3 -17.76 15.19 -2.94
CA LYS A 3 -17.09 14.55 -1.81
C LYS A 3 -17.15 15.50 -0.61
N GLY A 4 -17.52 14.98 0.56
CA GLY A 4 -17.59 15.76 1.80
C GLY A 4 -16.22 16.30 2.27
N PRO A 5 -16.21 17.23 3.24
CA PRO A 5 -14.99 17.89 3.73
C PRO A 5 -14.00 16.93 4.42
N ILE A 6 -14.46 15.75 4.84
CA ILE A 6 -13.60 14.69 5.39
C ILE A 6 -12.47 14.27 4.44
N TRP A 7 -12.69 14.38 3.12
CA TRP A 7 -11.67 14.05 2.13
C TRP A 7 -10.56 15.10 2.06
N ASP A 8 -10.82 16.34 2.48
CA ASP A 8 -9.79 17.39 2.57
C ASP A 8 -8.91 17.19 3.80
N ALA A 9 -9.50 16.72 4.92
CA ALA A 9 -8.76 16.44 6.15
C ALA A 9 -7.77 15.26 6.01
N ARG A 10 -8.11 14.25 5.20
CA ARG A 10 -7.23 13.12 4.88
C ARG A 10 -6.09 13.49 3.93
N ARG A 11 -6.15 14.66 3.29
CA ARG A 11 -5.15 15.08 2.31
C ARG A 11 -3.87 15.46 3.04
N ASN A 12 -2.80 14.70 2.85
CA ASN A 12 -1.51 15.06 3.41
C ASN A 12 -0.87 16.19 2.59
N ARG A 13 -1.07 17.45 3.02
CA ARG A 13 -0.50 18.66 2.39
C ARG A 13 1.03 18.60 2.23
N GLN A 14 1.71 17.74 2.98
CA GLN A 14 3.17 17.62 2.98
C GLN A 14 3.70 16.60 1.98
N LEU A 15 2.85 15.78 1.34
CA LEU A 15 3.28 14.80 0.33
C LEU A 15 3.53 15.41 -1.07
N GLY A 16 3.36 16.72 -1.21
CA GLY A 16 3.68 17.49 -2.42
C GLY A 16 2.59 18.52 -2.73
N LYS A 17 2.99 19.78 -2.90
CA LYS A 17 2.10 20.86 -3.40
C LYS A 17 1.69 20.67 -4.86
N ASP A 18 2.37 19.78 -5.58
CA ASP A 18 2.34 19.72 -7.04
C ASP A 18 1.24 18.82 -7.62
N ARG A 19 0.46 18.13 -6.77
CA ARG A 19 -0.66 17.28 -7.23
C ARG A 19 -1.95 17.68 -6.54
N GLU A 20 -2.99 17.89 -7.34
CA GLU A 20 -4.34 18.22 -6.87
C GLU A 20 -4.99 17.07 -6.05
N TYR A 21 -4.56 15.82 -6.32
CA TYR A 21 -5.04 14.58 -5.71
C TYR A 21 -3.90 13.58 -5.44
N HIS A 22 -4.06 12.73 -4.41
CA HIS A 22 -3.04 11.75 -4.01
C HIS A 22 -3.52 10.29 -4.13
N ALA A 23 -4.83 10.02 -4.20
CA ALA A 23 -5.40 8.68 -4.34
C ALA A 23 -6.70 8.69 -5.18
N VAL A 24 -7.04 7.61 -5.88
CA VAL A 24 -8.25 7.58 -6.73
C VAL A 24 -9.53 7.93 -5.96
N ILE A 25 -9.59 7.57 -4.67
CA ILE A 25 -10.73 7.82 -3.79
C ILE A 25 -10.98 9.30 -3.46
N ASP A 26 -9.94 10.14 -3.51
CA ASP A 26 -9.98 11.56 -3.14
C ASP A 26 -10.32 12.49 -4.30
N VAL A 27 -10.29 11.99 -5.54
CA VAL A 27 -10.52 12.77 -6.76
C VAL A 27 -11.98 13.23 -6.84
N ARG A 28 -12.16 14.55 -7.04
CA ARG A 28 -13.49 15.19 -7.17
C ARG A 28 -13.97 15.29 -8.62
N ASP A 29 -13.07 15.49 -9.57
CA ASP A 29 -13.43 15.50 -10.99
C ASP A 29 -13.77 14.07 -11.45
N LEU A 30 -15.00 13.90 -11.93
CA LEU A 30 -15.51 12.62 -12.43
C LEU A 30 -14.72 12.11 -13.64
N LYS A 31 -14.25 13.00 -14.53
CA LYS A 31 -13.48 12.61 -15.72
C LYS A 31 -12.13 12.04 -15.31
N VAL A 32 -11.40 12.74 -14.44
CA VAL A 32 -10.11 12.28 -13.90
C VAL A 32 -10.28 11.01 -13.07
N HIS A 33 -11.31 10.95 -12.22
CA HIS A 33 -11.61 9.76 -11.43
C HIS A 33 -11.87 8.54 -12.33
N ALA A 34 -12.63 8.70 -13.42
CA ALA A 34 -12.91 7.63 -14.37
C ALA A 34 -11.63 7.13 -15.06
N GLN A 35 -10.74 8.03 -15.48
CA GLN A 35 -9.47 7.66 -16.10
C GLN A 35 -8.56 6.87 -15.14
N LEU A 36 -8.43 7.31 -13.89
CA LEU A 36 -7.65 6.60 -12.89
C LEU A 36 -8.30 5.26 -12.53
N ARG A 37 -9.62 5.23 -12.38
CA ARG A 37 -10.36 4.00 -12.07
C ARG A 37 -10.25 2.97 -13.18
N ARG A 38 -10.19 3.38 -14.45
CA ARG A 38 -9.94 2.47 -15.57
C ARG A 38 -8.64 1.69 -15.39
N ARG A 39 -7.53 2.36 -15.05
CA ARG A 39 -6.24 1.70 -14.81
C ARG A 39 -6.30 0.72 -13.64
N TRP A 40 -7.01 1.07 -12.57
CA TRP A 40 -7.25 0.16 -11.46
C TRP A 40 -8.06 -1.07 -11.91
N ASN A 41 -9.11 -0.89 -12.70
CA ASN A 41 -9.89 -2.01 -13.24
C ASN A 41 -9.05 -2.91 -14.15
N GLU A 42 -8.12 -2.35 -14.93
CA GLU A 42 -7.18 -3.11 -15.77
C GLU A 42 -6.22 -3.96 -14.89
N ALA A 43 -5.68 -3.39 -13.81
CA ALA A 43 -4.82 -4.11 -12.87
C ALA A 43 -5.53 -5.27 -12.15
N PHE A 44 -6.83 -5.16 -11.91
CA PHE A 44 -7.67 -6.20 -11.29
C PHE A 44 -8.54 -6.94 -12.33
N SER A 45 -8.12 -6.97 -13.58
CA SER A 45 -8.77 -7.76 -14.63
C SER A 45 -8.33 -9.23 -14.61
N SER A 46 -9.03 -10.10 -15.32
CA SER A 46 -8.76 -11.55 -15.29
C SER A 46 -7.36 -11.97 -15.73
N ASP A 47 -6.67 -11.12 -16.51
CA ASP A 47 -5.34 -11.44 -17.02
C ASP A 47 -4.26 -11.31 -15.93
N PRO A 48 -4.06 -10.15 -15.28
CA PRO A 48 -3.13 -10.04 -14.14
C PRO A 48 -3.48 -10.94 -12.95
N LEU A 49 -4.77 -11.30 -12.78
CA LEU A 49 -5.18 -12.19 -11.70
C LEU A 49 -4.53 -13.57 -11.76
N LYS A 50 -4.17 -14.06 -12.95
CA LYS A 50 -3.46 -15.33 -13.10
C LYS A 50 -2.05 -15.25 -12.52
N ASP A 51 -1.37 -14.14 -12.74
CA ASP A 51 -0.02 -13.92 -12.19
C ASP A 51 -0.09 -13.78 -10.66
N TYR A 52 -1.15 -13.17 -10.13
CA TYR A 52 -1.35 -13.06 -8.68
C TYR A 52 -1.64 -14.40 -8.01
N GLN A 53 -2.20 -15.38 -8.73
CA GLN A 53 -2.51 -16.70 -8.19
C GLN A 53 -1.24 -17.44 -7.74
N GLU A 54 -0.13 -17.31 -8.47
CA GLU A 54 1.13 -17.93 -8.11
C GLU A 54 1.65 -17.37 -6.78
N THR A 55 1.72 -16.04 -6.67
CA THR A 55 2.10 -15.33 -5.44
C THR A 55 1.20 -15.68 -4.26
N LEU A 56 -0.13 -15.72 -4.49
CA LEU A 56 -1.10 -16.08 -3.47
C LEU A 56 -0.90 -17.51 -2.97
N THR A 57 -0.65 -18.45 -3.89
CA THR A 57 -0.43 -19.86 -3.56
C THR A 57 0.81 -20.01 -2.68
N LYS A 58 1.91 -19.34 -3.04
CA LYS A 58 3.14 -19.33 -2.26
C LYS A 58 2.92 -18.81 -0.84
N ARG A 59 2.29 -17.63 -0.70
CA ARG A 59 2.00 -17.05 0.63
C ARG A 59 1.02 -17.89 1.45
N THR A 60 0.09 -18.57 0.78
CA THR A 60 -0.87 -19.48 1.46
C THR A 60 -0.13 -20.70 2.00
N GLN A 61 0.81 -21.26 1.24
CA GLN A 61 1.64 -22.35 1.70
C GLN A 61 2.50 -21.94 2.90
N GLU A 62 3.11 -20.76 2.88
CA GLU A 62 3.86 -20.22 4.02
C GLU A 62 2.98 -20.11 5.29
N LEU A 63 1.73 -19.64 5.15
CA LEU A 63 0.78 -19.59 6.26
C LEU A 63 0.47 -20.99 6.81
N CYS A 64 0.21 -21.97 5.93
CA CYS A 64 -0.04 -23.36 6.34
C CYS A 64 1.17 -23.96 7.06
N GLU A 65 2.38 -23.79 6.52
CA GLU A 65 3.63 -24.28 7.12
C GLU A 65 3.86 -23.67 8.51
N HIS A 66 3.54 -22.39 8.71
CA HIS A 66 3.60 -21.75 10.01
C HIS A 66 2.58 -22.31 11.00
N LEU A 67 1.32 -22.48 10.60
CA LEU A 67 0.29 -23.05 11.47
C LEU A 67 0.63 -24.50 11.85
N GLU A 68 1.11 -25.30 10.90
CA GLU A 68 1.61 -26.65 11.18
C GLU A 68 2.80 -26.66 12.13
N GLY A 69 3.76 -25.75 11.92
CA GLY A 69 4.93 -25.61 12.79
C GLY A 69 4.54 -25.27 14.23
N GLN A 70 3.56 -24.39 14.43
CA GLN A 70 3.02 -24.08 15.76
C GLN A 70 2.41 -25.31 16.42
N CYS A 71 1.59 -26.08 15.68
CA CYS A 71 1.02 -27.33 16.18
C CYS A 71 2.08 -28.37 16.57
N LYS A 72 3.14 -28.53 15.75
CA LYS A 72 4.23 -29.48 15.99
C LYS A 72 5.09 -29.09 17.21
N ASN A 73 5.26 -27.79 17.45
CA ASN A 73 6.06 -27.27 18.57
C ASN A 73 5.29 -27.24 19.91
N ALA A 74 3.98 -27.45 19.89
CA ALA A 74 3.17 -27.50 21.10
C ALA A 74 3.43 -28.81 21.86
N ALA A 75 3.80 -28.72 23.14
CA ALA A 75 4.12 -29.88 23.98
C ALA A 75 2.95 -30.89 24.13
N SER A 76 1.71 -30.42 23.98
CA SER A 76 0.48 -31.23 24.03
C SER A 76 -0.04 -31.65 22.65
N GLY A 77 0.62 -31.25 21.57
CA GLY A 77 0.12 -31.38 20.19
C GLY A 77 -1.02 -30.42 19.84
N VAL A 78 -1.38 -29.51 20.75
CA VAL A 78 -2.43 -28.50 20.55
C VAL A 78 -1.83 -27.11 20.75
N ALA A 79 -1.76 -26.33 19.66
CA ALA A 79 -1.32 -24.94 19.70
C ALA A 79 -2.52 -23.99 19.80
N VAL A 80 -2.39 -22.95 20.62
CA VAL A 80 -3.34 -21.83 20.67
C VAL A 80 -2.76 -20.71 19.83
N VAL A 81 -3.47 -20.34 18.75
CA VAL A 81 -2.98 -19.37 17.76
C VAL A 81 -4.05 -18.30 17.50
N ASP A 82 -3.63 -17.03 17.50
CA ASP A 82 -4.49 -15.92 17.08
C ASP A 82 -4.56 -15.86 15.55
N LEU A 83 -5.58 -16.50 14.98
CA LEU A 83 -5.80 -16.54 13.53
C LEU A 83 -6.03 -15.15 12.92
N ALA A 84 -6.63 -14.21 13.65
CA ALA A 84 -6.90 -12.88 13.12
C ALA A 84 -5.60 -12.13 12.84
N LYS A 85 -4.62 -12.23 13.75
CA LYS A 85 -3.28 -11.68 13.57
C LYS A 85 -2.57 -12.29 12.37
N TRP A 86 -2.57 -13.62 12.24
CA TRP A 86 -1.87 -14.31 11.15
C TRP A 86 -2.49 -14.06 9.77
N ILE A 87 -3.84 -14.02 9.69
CA ILE A 87 -4.53 -13.64 8.45
C ILE A 87 -4.21 -12.19 8.08
N SER A 88 -4.07 -11.31 9.07
CA SER A 88 -3.69 -9.91 8.84
C SER A 88 -2.26 -9.79 8.29
N PHE A 89 -1.32 -10.56 8.82
CA PHE A 89 0.06 -10.63 8.30
C PHE A 89 0.12 -11.21 6.89
N PHE A 90 -0.60 -12.30 6.64
CA PHE A 90 -0.73 -12.89 5.31
C PHE A 90 -1.27 -11.88 4.29
N ALA A 91 -2.35 -11.17 4.63
CA ALA A 91 -2.95 -10.17 3.75
C ALA A 91 -1.98 -9.00 3.48
N PHE A 92 -1.21 -8.58 4.49
CA PHE A 92 -0.22 -7.52 4.33
C PHE A 92 0.92 -7.95 3.40
N ASP A 93 1.50 -9.12 3.61
CA ASP A 93 2.60 -9.64 2.79
C ASP A 93 2.14 -9.88 1.34
N PHE A 94 0.95 -10.46 1.14
CA PHE A 94 0.38 -10.66 -0.20
C PHE A 94 0.13 -9.34 -0.94
N MET A 95 -0.49 -8.36 -0.27
CA MET A 95 -0.71 -7.04 -0.87
C MET A 95 0.61 -6.29 -1.09
N GLY A 96 1.59 -6.49 -0.22
CA GLY A 96 2.94 -5.93 -0.36
C GLY A 96 3.68 -6.49 -1.57
N ASP A 97 3.59 -7.79 -1.81
CA ASP A 97 4.13 -8.45 -3.00
C ASP A 97 3.47 -7.92 -4.27
N MET A 98 2.14 -7.81 -4.27
CA MET A 98 1.39 -7.29 -5.42
C MET A 98 1.71 -5.82 -5.72
N ALA A 99 1.82 -4.98 -4.70
CA ALA A 99 1.98 -3.53 -4.87
C ALA A 99 3.43 -3.09 -5.10
N PHE A 100 4.41 -3.80 -4.50
CA PHE A 100 5.81 -3.37 -4.46
C PHE A 100 6.80 -4.41 -5.00
N GLY A 101 6.33 -5.60 -5.40
CA GLY A 101 7.20 -6.73 -5.72
C GLY A 101 7.86 -7.33 -4.47
N GLY A 102 7.28 -7.10 -3.29
CA GLY A 102 7.68 -7.72 -2.03
C GLY A 102 8.64 -6.89 -1.20
N GLY A 103 9.33 -7.57 -0.27
CA GLY A 103 10.20 -6.94 0.72
C GLY A 103 9.56 -6.77 2.11
N PHE A 104 8.31 -7.19 2.27
CA PHE A 104 7.64 -7.33 3.55
C PHE A 104 7.49 -8.83 3.84
N GLU A 105 8.02 -9.28 4.96
CA GLU A 105 8.04 -10.70 5.36
C GLU A 105 7.53 -10.83 6.79
N LEU A 106 6.33 -10.29 7.06
CA LEU A 106 5.78 -10.27 8.41
C LEU A 106 5.42 -11.65 8.94
N MET A 107 5.02 -12.58 8.07
CA MET A 107 4.78 -13.95 8.50
C MET A 107 6.06 -14.60 9.05
N ARG A 108 7.20 -14.43 8.36
CA ARG A 108 8.48 -15.04 8.75
C ARG A 108 9.15 -14.33 9.92
N ASP A 109 9.24 -13.00 9.85
CA ASP A 109 10.09 -12.21 10.75
C ASP A 109 9.29 -11.54 11.90
N GLN A 110 7.98 -11.81 12.00
CA GLN A 110 7.07 -11.31 13.04
C GLN A 110 7.26 -9.83 13.40
N ASP A 111 7.03 -8.96 12.43
CA ASP A 111 7.13 -7.49 12.57
C ASP A 111 8.46 -6.98 13.17
N ALA A 112 9.60 -7.59 12.84
CA ALA A 112 10.93 -7.19 13.32
C ALA A 112 11.26 -5.69 13.11
N GLN A 113 10.64 -5.05 12.11
CA GLN A 113 10.86 -3.64 11.78
C GLN A 113 9.81 -2.67 12.36
N GLY A 114 8.81 -3.18 13.09
CA GLY A 114 7.71 -2.37 13.66
C GLY A 114 6.84 -1.68 12.61
N ILE A 115 6.76 -2.27 11.41
CA ILE A 115 5.98 -1.75 10.27
C ILE A 115 4.49 -1.93 10.56
N TRP A 116 4.10 -3.10 11.06
CA TRP A 116 2.70 -3.38 11.39
C TRP A 116 2.21 -2.52 12.55
N GLU A 117 2.97 -2.49 13.65
CA GLU A 117 2.62 -1.64 14.79
C GLU A 117 2.58 -0.14 14.41
N GLY A 118 3.51 0.30 13.57
CA GLY A 118 3.51 1.67 13.03
C GLY A 118 2.28 1.98 12.19
N MET A 119 1.84 1.03 11.37
CA MET A 119 0.62 1.17 10.57
C MET A 119 -0.64 1.19 11.43
N GLU A 120 -0.76 0.29 12.40
CA GLU A 120 -1.93 0.20 13.30
C GLU A 120 -2.11 1.50 14.11
N LYS A 121 -1.01 2.01 14.68
CA LYS A 121 -0.99 3.32 15.35
C LYS A 121 -1.33 4.44 14.37
N GLY A 122 -0.84 4.37 13.14
CA GLY A 122 -1.16 5.31 12.07
C GLY A 122 -2.65 5.37 11.78
N LEU A 123 -3.30 4.22 11.60
CA LEU A 123 -4.74 4.12 11.32
C LEU A 123 -5.59 4.61 12.50
N THR A 124 -5.19 4.29 13.73
CA THR A 124 -5.88 4.77 14.94
C THR A 124 -5.74 6.28 15.10
N ASN A 125 -4.54 6.83 14.87
CA ASN A 125 -4.36 8.28 14.87
C ASN A 125 -5.17 8.95 13.76
N GLN A 126 -5.21 8.38 12.56
CA GLN A 126 -6.04 8.87 11.47
C GLN A 126 -7.54 8.80 11.82
N SER A 127 -7.98 7.77 12.53
CA SER A 127 -9.39 7.62 12.91
C SER A 127 -9.85 8.67 13.93
N ILE A 128 -8.94 9.11 14.80
CA ILE A 128 -9.17 10.22 15.73
C ILE A 128 -9.18 11.56 14.96
N ILE A 129 -8.19 11.77 14.07
CA ILE A 129 -8.04 13.02 13.30
C ILE A 129 -9.26 13.27 12.40
N GLN A 130 -9.80 12.23 11.74
CA GLN A 130 -10.96 12.38 10.84
C GLN A 130 -12.26 12.77 11.57
N HIS A 131 -12.39 12.52 12.88
CA HIS A 131 -13.56 12.89 13.67
C HIS A 131 -13.48 14.34 14.18
N ALA A 132 -12.27 14.87 14.32
CA ALA A 132 -12.01 16.25 14.71
C ALA A 132 -11.57 17.09 13.48
N LEU A 133 -12.46 17.21 12.49
CA LEU A 133 -12.19 17.84 11.17
C LEU A 133 -11.57 19.24 11.27
N TRP A 134 -11.94 20.04 12.28
CA TRP A 134 -11.36 21.37 12.50
C TRP A 134 -9.92 21.32 13.04
N VAL A 135 -9.57 20.27 13.79
CA VAL A 135 -8.20 20.08 14.33
C VAL A 135 -7.26 19.53 13.26
N ALA A 136 -7.78 18.78 12.27
CA ALA A 136 -6.97 18.26 11.16
C ALA A 136 -6.28 19.39 10.36
N VAL A 137 -6.96 20.51 10.12
CA VAL A 137 -6.37 21.70 9.46
C VAL A 137 -5.22 22.29 10.31
N MET A 138 -5.37 22.27 11.63
CA MET A 138 -4.34 22.74 12.57
C MET A 138 -3.14 21.79 12.60
N PHE A 139 -3.36 20.47 12.64
CA PHE A 139 -2.29 19.46 12.68
C PHE A 139 -1.45 19.43 11.40
N GLN A 140 -2.04 19.69 10.23
CA GLN A 140 -1.28 19.78 8.96
C GLN A 140 -0.31 20.97 8.91
N SER A 141 -0.48 21.97 9.78
CA SER A 141 0.35 23.17 9.87
C SER A 141 1.52 23.02 10.85
N ILE A 142 1.56 21.94 11.65
CA ILE A 142 2.61 21.70 12.66
C ILE A 142 3.67 20.76 12.06
N PRO A 143 4.94 21.21 11.85
CA PRO A 143 5.98 20.41 11.20
C PRO A 143 6.38 19.15 11.97
N PHE A 144 6.03 19.05 13.25
CA PHE A 144 6.40 17.96 14.17
C PHE A 144 5.71 16.61 13.88
N PHE A 145 4.45 16.61 13.46
CA PHE A 145 3.63 15.39 13.29
C PHE A 145 3.95 14.58 12.01
N SER A 146 4.83 15.09 11.15
CA SER A 146 5.18 14.54 9.84
C SER A 146 6.27 13.46 9.86
N SER A 147 6.96 13.32 10.99
CA SER A 147 8.25 12.63 11.07
C SER A 147 8.13 11.12 10.85
N GLY A 148 7.06 10.47 11.33
CA GLY A 148 6.82 9.04 11.09
C GLY A 148 6.43 8.72 9.65
N MET A 149 5.67 9.60 8.99
CA MET A 149 5.18 9.39 7.62
C MET A 149 6.30 9.44 6.57
N ARG A 150 7.36 10.23 6.84
CA ARG A 150 8.56 10.31 5.99
C ARG A 150 9.29 8.97 5.90
N LYS A 151 9.27 8.14 6.96
CA LYS A 151 9.92 6.83 7.02
C LYS A 151 9.24 5.80 6.11
N VAL A 152 7.90 5.84 6.02
CA VAL A 152 7.12 5.01 5.08
C VAL A 152 7.30 5.50 3.64
N CYS A 153 7.32 6.82 3.41
CA CYS A 153 7.57 7.38 2.07
C CYS A 153 9.01 7.15 1.57
N SER A 154 10.00 7.01 2.46
CA SER A 154 11.35 6.60 2.05
C SER A 154 11.43 5.14 1.58
N LEU A 155 10.49 4.26 1.96
CA LEU A 155 10.40 2.91 1.41
C LEU A 155 10.09 2.93 -0.10
N ARG A 156 9.44 3.99 -0.58
CA ARG A 156 9.23 4.22 -2.02
C ARG A 156 10.55 4.36 -2.80
N HIS A 157 11.66 4.71 -2.15
CA HIS A 157 12.99 4.87 -2.76
C HIS A 157 14.00 3.83 -2.25
N GLY A 158 13.53 2.74 -1.64
CA GLY A 158 14.41 1.69 -1.11
C GLY A 158 15.21 0.95 -2.20
N PRO A 159 16.30 0.25 -1.82
CA PRO A 159 17.21 -0.47 -2.73
C PRO A 159 16.55 -1.56 -3.60
N SER A 160 15.30 -1.94 -3.28
CA SER A 160 14.47 -2.86 -4.05
C SER A 160 14.12 -2.34 -5.45
N GLN A 161 13.91 -1.02 -5.65
CA GLN A 161 13.60 -0.48 -7.00
C GLN A 161 14.78 -0.58 -7.98
N THR A 162 16.02 -0.45 -7.49
CA THR A 162 17.23 -0.60 -8.32
C THR A 162 17.40 -2.01 -8.85
N ALA A 163 16.94 -3.03 -8.12
CA ALA A 163 16.96 -4.42 -8.59
C ALA A 163 15.93 -4.64 -9.72
N TYR A 164 14.71 -4.10 -9.58
CA TYR A 164 13.65 -4.21 -10.60
C TYR A 164 13.96 -3.45 -11.91
N ARG A 165 14.67 -2.31 -11.82
CA ARG A 165 15.13 -1.55 -12.99
C ARG A 165 16.10 -2.35 -13.85
N ASN A 166 16.95 -3.19 -13.25
CA ASN A 166 17.94 -3.99 -13.97
C ASN A 166 17.34 -5.30 -14.52
N THR A 167 16.33 -5.89 -13.86
CA THR A 167 15.67 -7.13 -14.35
C THR A 167 14.71 -6.86 -15.51
N SER A 168 14.05 -5.70 -15.54
CA SER A 168 13.15 -5.30 -16.64
C SER A 168 13.87 -4.87 -17.92
N GLU A 169 15.18 -4.61 -17.86
CA GLU A 169 16.02 -4.35 -19.04
C GLU A 169 16.37 -5.65 -19.80
N ASN A 170 16.18 -6.82 -19.17
CA ASN A 170 16.57 -8.12 -19.71
C ASN A 170 15.38 -9.07 -20.03
N GLN A 171 14.13 -8.63 -19.81
CA GLN A 171 12.93 -9.41 -20.10
C GLN A 171 11.92 -8.60 -20.91
N GLY A 172 11.46 -9.16 -22.04
CA GLY A 172 10.48 -8.57 -22.95
C GLY A 172 9.08 -8.34 -22.35
N PRO A 173 8.11 -7.93 -23.18
CA PRO A 173 7.31 -6.71 -22.98
C PRO A 173 6.13 -6.77 -22.00
N VAL A 174 6.02 -7.78 -21.14
CA VAL A 174 4.74 -8.08 -20.47
C VAL A 174 4.42 -7.14 -19.29
N LEU A 175 5.42 -6.53 -18.64
CA LEU A 175 5.22 -5.68 -17.45
C LEU A 175 5.46 -4.18 -17.68
N SER A 176 5.62 -3.75 -18.94
CA SER A 176 5.87 -2.34 -19.30
C SER A 176 4.65 -1.41 -19.18
N LEU A 177 3.47 -1.94 -18.86
CA LEU A 177 2.19 -1.23 -18.97
C LEU A 177 1.85 -0.25 -17.84
N ILE A 178 2.67 -0.16 -16.78
CA ILE A 178 2.53 0.89 -15.75
C ILE A 178 3.73 1.84 -15.80
N ARG A 179 4.16 2.23 -17.00
CA ARG A 179 4.93 3.46 -17.17
C ARG A 179 3.96 4.64 -17.10
N ILE A 180 3.95 5.35 -15.96
CA ILE A 180 3.35 6.69 -15.87
C ILE A 180 4.23 7.61 -16.72
N GLU A 181 3.98 7.61 -18.03
CA GLU A 181 4.54 8.57 -18.96
C GLU A 181 3.98 9.95 -18.57
N ARG A 182 4.84 10.80 -18.00
CA ARG A 182 4.55 12.21 -17.80
C ARG A 182 4.57 12.83 -19.21
N ARG A 183 3.41 12.92 -19.86
CA ARG A 183 3.24 13.69 -21.09
C ARG A 183 3.33 15.18 -20.75
N SER A 184 4.55 15.68 -20.62
CA SER A 184 4.88 17.06 -20.98
C SER A 184 4.54 17.23 -22.47
N ASP A 185 3.78 18.27 -22.78
CA ASP A 185 3.37 18.75 -24.11
C ASP A 185 1.85 18.63 -24.36
N GLU A 186 1.10 19.62 -23.87
CA GLU A 186 0.08 20.35 -24.64
C GLU A 186 0.04 21.83 -24.20
N PRO A 187 -0.20 22.77 -25.14
CA PRO A 187 0.07 24.20 -24.97
C PRO A 187 -1.00 24.94 -24.15
N GLU A 188 -0.58 26.05 -23.52
CA GLU A 188 -1.45 27.03 -22.86
C GLU A 188 -2.54 27.51 -23.83
N LEU A 189 -3.81 27.35 -23.43
CA LEU A 189 -4.92 28.04 -24.04
C LEU A 189 -5.27 29.26 -23.18
N VAL A 190 -5.18 30.42 -23.85
CA VAL A 190 -5.62 31.76 -23.46
C VAL A 190 -7.02 31.78 -22.85
#